data_AF-A0A922XCC1-F1
#
_entry.id   AF-A0A922XCC1-F1
#
_cell.length_a   1.000
_cell.length_b   1.000
_cell.length_c   1.000
_cell.angle_alpha   90.00
_cell.angle_beta   90.00
_cell.angle_gamma   90.00
#
_symmetry.space_group_name_H-M   'P 1'
#
loop_
_entity.id
_entity.type
_entity.pdbx_description
1 polymer ?
#
loop_
_entity_poly.entity_id
_entity_poly.type
_entity_poly.pdbx_seq_one_letter_code
_entity_poly.pdbx_strand_id
1 'polypeptide(L)'
;MPSTLRLFALLAALTASSLHAADFGFFGRSGDAIEINLAAVPGIGAGSAFSNLNLAGFAGHTVLTSDLLANQPFENSGRFWVFPDPARNTSRLGDANGNARGFQGTLSGSLLVNGESKTFSVTVQPGYTGSGLGSVGQSLEALGRAANNPLYVAQQQQRLRYLGFVSEGGAPVAVNGNFGTGVDTALRTFQGAFIGGINTTQANTDGIIGPTTAGWLNAQNAPIFQEIAPTAAYTVSAVSERFATSWTLDLIAKGSILAKAATGITQRVTALSTADGYGSAAIHSTHRVGTDIDLATNSSTHNWGNGVTSTDEANVVKHAVAFVDAAASGRVIRFITSNQDIYDGIHAARPSVPLYYDTSGGHQDHLHIDVGPPTRITGRTNLASDFNLDDVVNAQDLAVWQQYAGANFTGSDFLTWQRRFGTSQTAASAESAVQNVPEPSSLALLACSALLGRKRSRQ
;
A
#
# COMPACT_ATOMS: atom_id res chain seq x y z
N MET A 1 34.04 59.41 -30.66
CA MET A 1 33.74 59.49 -29.22
C MET A 1 33.93 58.10 -28.62
N PRO A 2 34.90 57.87 -27.71
CA PRO A 2 35.15 56.55 -27.16
C PRO A 2 34.29 56.34 -25.90
N SER A 3 33.55 55.23 -25.86
CA SER A 3 32.75 54.82 -24.72
C SER A 3 33.49 53.73 -23.95
N THR A 4 33.74 54.05 -22.69
CA THR A 4 34.46 53.29 -21.67
C THR A 4 33.80 51.94 -21.35
N LEU A 5 34.52 50.85 -21.59
CA LEU A 5 34.21 49.52 -21.05
C LEU A 5 34.46 49.54 -19.53
N ARG A 6 33.41 49.46 -18.72
CA ARG A 6 33.52 49.24 -17.27
C ARG A 6 33.57 47.74 -16.98
N LEU A 7 34.73 47.30 -16.50
CA LEU A 7 35.00 45.99 -15.93
C LEU A 7 34.27 45.87 -14.57
N PHE A 8 33.13 45.18 -14.54
CA PHE A 8 32.52 44.75 -13.28
C PHE A 8 33.19 43.43 -12.85
N ALA A 9 34.13 43.53 -11.91
CA ALA A 9 34.65 42.38 -11.19
C ALA A 9 33.59 41.92 -10.18
N LEU A 10 32.76 40.96 -10.57
CA LEU A 10 31.83 40.27 -9.68
C LEU A 10 32.62 39.28 -8.83
N LEU A 11 32.98 39.70 -7.60
CA LEU A 11 33.60 38.84 -6.61
C LEU A 11 32.54 37.89 -6.04
N ALA A 12 32.20 36.84 -6.78
CA ALA A 12 31.40 35.73 -6.27
C ALA A 12 32.28 34.92 -5.31
N ALA A 13 32.21 35.24 -4.02
CA ALA A 13 32.72 34.38 -2.96
C ALA A 13 31.90 33.08 -2.97
N LEU A 14 32.35 32.12 -3.78
CA LEU A 14 31.97 30.72 -3.70
C LEU A 14 32.43 30.21 -2.34
N THR A 15 31.59 30.36 -1.32
CA THR A 15 31.64 29.56 -0.12
C THR A 15 31.19 28.16 -0.50
N ALA A 16 32.10 27.43 -1.17
CA ALA A 16 32.00 25.99 -1.30
C ALA A 16 32.04 25.43 0.12
N SER A 17 30.85 25.26 0.70
CA SER A 17 30.66 24.55 1.94
C SER A 17 31.16 23.14 1.66
N SER A 18 32.36 22.81 2.12
CA SER A 18 32.86 21.45 2.09
C SER A 18 31.93 20.62 2.96
N LEU A 19 30.93 20.02 2.34
CA LEU A 19 30.13 18.97 2.94
C LEU A 19 31.11 17.85 3.27
N HIS A 20 31.58 17.84 4.52
CA HIS A 20 32.39 16.76 5.02
C HIS A 20 31.52 15.51 4.92
N ALA A 21 32.01 14.49 4.23
CA ALA A 21 31.34 13.20 4.21
C ALA A 21 31.19 12.73 5.67
N ALA A 22 30.02 12.21 6.02
CA ALA A 22 29.81 11.63 7.33
C ALA A 22 30.78 10.45 7.52
N ASP A 23 31.25 10.23 8.74
CA ASP A 23 32.15 9.11 9.03
C ASP A 23 31.45 7.77 8.74
N PHE A 24 30.13 7.71 8.96
CA PHE A 24 29.31 6.50 8.74
C PHE A 24 28.06 6.81 7.92
N GLY A 25 27.70 5.91 7.00
CA GLY A 25 26.50 6.00 6.17
C GLY A 25 25.59 4.79 6.34
N PHE A 26 24.30 5.04 6.55
CA PHE A 26 23.26 4.03 6.67
C PHE A 26 22.14 4.29 5.67
N PHE A 27 21.37 3.25 5.36
CA PHE A 27 20.29 3.32 4.37
C PHE A 27 19.06 2.58 4.89
N GLY A 28 17.88 3.07 4.55
CA GLY A 28 16.63 2.39 4.82
C GLY A 28 15.47 3.07 4.12
N ARG A 29 14.24 2.69 4.47
CA ARG A 29 13.02 3.21 3.82
C ARG A 29 12.08 3.89 4.82
N SER A 30 11.21 4.76 4.32
CA SER A 30 10.32 5.58 5.14
C SER A 30 9.31 4.78 5.98
N GLY A 31 8.94 3.57 5.54
CA GLY A 31 8.05 2.66 6.28
C GLY A 31 8.75 1.60 7.13
N ASP A 32 10.07 1.69 7.32
CA ASP A 32 10.87 0.71 8.07
C ASP A 32 11.35 1.26 9.41
N ALA A 33 11.74 0.34 10.30
CA ALA A 33 12.66 0.64 11.40
C ALA A 33 14.09 0.53 10.88
N ILE A 34 14.76 1.66 10.65
CA ILE A 34 16.12 1.68 10.11
C ILE A 34 17.11 1.46 11.25
N GLU A 35 17.72 0.28 11.30
CA GLU A 35 18.73 -0.03 12.30
C GLU A 35 20.05 0.68 12.00
N ILE A 36 20.58 1.36 13.03
CA ILE A 36 21.90 1.94 13.04
C ILE A 36 22.75 1.16 14.04
N ASN A 37 23.69 0.36 13.53
CA ASN A 37 24.58 -0.48 14.34
C ASN A 37 26.02 -0.01 14.19
N LEU A 38 26.42 0.92 15.07
CA LEU A 38 27.74 1.56 15.01
C LEU A 38 28.86 0.59 15.42
N ALA A 39 28.59 -0.35 16.31
CA ALA A 39 29.56 -1.36 16.73
C ALA A 39 29.93 -2.35 15.61
N ALA A 40 29.09 -2.49 14.58
CA ALA A 40 29.35 -3.32 13.42
C ALA A 40 30.12 -2.59 12.30
N VAL A 41 30.38 -1.28 12.44
CA VAL A 41 31.07 -0.52 11.40
C VAL A 41 32.57 -0.85 11.38
N PRO A 42 33.19 -1.10 10.21
CA PRO A 42 34.63 -1.32 10.11
C PRO A 42 35.43 -0.20 10.76
N GLY A 43 36.40 -0.56 11.61
CA GLY A 43 37.24 0.39 12.35
C GLY A 43 36.75 0.70 13.77
N ILE A 44 35.54 0.28 14.14
CA ILE A 44 35.06 0.36 15.53
C ILE A 44 35.43 -0.94 16.24
N GLY A 45 36.30 -0.83 17.26
CA GLY A 45 36.76 -1.99 18.02
C GLY A 45 35.64 -2.60 18.88
N ALA A 46 35.64 -3.92 19.04
CA ALA A 46 34.75 -4.60 19.99
C ALA A 46 34.95 -4.03 21.40
N GLY A 47 33.85 -3.74 22.10
CA GLY A 47 33.88 -3.11 23.43
C GLY A 47 34.07 -1.59 23.42
N SER A 48 33.98 -0.93 22.26
CA SER A 48 33.94 0.53 22.20
C SER A 48 32.76 1.10 22.99
N ALA A 49 32.97 2.24 23.65
CA ALA A 49 31.94 2.97 24.39
C ALA A 49 31.32 4.08 23.53
N PHE A 50 30.00 4.19 23.57
CA PHE A 50 29.21 5.17 22.80
C PHE A 50 28.56 6.20 23.75
N SER A 51 28.64 7.49 23.44
CA SER A 51 28.04 8.54 24.29
C SER A 51 27.70 9.81 23.51
N ASN A 52 27.02 10.75 24.15
CA ASN A 52 26.67 12.06 23.59
C ASN A 52 26.00 12.00 22.21
N LEU A 53 25.03 11.08 22.04
CA LEU A 53 24.25 10.97 20.82
C LEU A 53 23.48 12.27 20.55
N ASN A 54 23.87 12.98 19.50
CA ASN A 54 23.25 14.21 19.04
C ASN A 54 22.37 13.94 17.82
N LEU A 55 21.07 14.17 18.00
CA LEU A 55 20.02 13.90 17.02
C LEU A 55 19.33 15.17 16.51
N ALA A 56 20.00 16.33 16.55
CA ALA A 56 19.41 17.59 16.09
C ALA A 56 18.90 17.53 14.63
N GLY A 57 19.58 16.77 13.75
CA GLY A 57 19.15 16.54 12.36
C GLY A 57 18.01 15.53 12.19
N PHE A 58 17.46 14.98 13.28
CA PHE A 58 16.35 14.02 13.27
C PHE A 58 15.03 14.65 13.76
N ALA A 59 14.94 15.98 13.84
CA ALA A 59 13.72 16.67 14.25
C ALA A 59 12.51 16.25 13.40
N GLY A 60 11.41 15.84 14.05
CA GLY A 60 10.22 15.30 13.38
C GLY A 60 10.24 13.79 13.13
N HIS A 61 11.36 13.12 13.39
CA HIS A 61 11.49 11.66 13.32
C HIS A 61 11.52 11.04 14.72
N THR A 62 11.21 9.75 14.81
CA THR A 62 11.34 9.02 16.07
C THR A 62 12.66 8.24 16.07
N VAL A 63 13.41 8.34 17.17
CA VAL A 63 14.66 7.60 17.36
C VAL A 63 14.60 6.90 18.71
N LEU A 64 14.80 5.58 18.71
CA LEU A 64 14.76 4.76 19.92
C LEU A 64 16.06 3.97 20.04
N THR A 65 16.68 3.97 21.21
CA THR A 65 17.94 3.26 21.46
C THR A 65 17.71 1.80 21.84
N SER A 66 18.79 1.02 21.83
CA SER A 66 18.82 -0.37 22.30
C SER A 66 18.48 -0.55 23.77
N ASP A 67 18.63 0.49 24.60
CA ASP A 67 18.20 0.46 25.99
C ASP A 67 16.71 0.10 26.06
N LEU A 68 15.92 0.73 25.19
CA LEU A 68 14.47 0.54 25.12
C LEU A 68 14.08 -0.70 24.30
N LEU A 69 14.66 -0.87 23.11
CA LEU A 69 14.15 -1.85 22.14
C LEU A 69 14.76 -3.25 22.27
N ALA A 70 15.95 -3.36 22.86
CA ALA A 70 16.71 -4.60 22.92
C ALA A 70 17.19 -4.96 24.33
N ASN A 71 16.88 -4.13 25.34
CA ASN A 71 17.39 -4.26 26.71
C ASN A 71 18.93 -4.39 26.75
N GLN A 72 19.61 -3.59 25.92
CA GLN A 72 21.07 -3.52 25.86
C GLN A 72 21.48 -2.06 25.96
N PRO A 73 22.38 -1.67 26.88
CA PRO A 73 22.76 -0.28 27.01
C PRO A 73 23.29 0.30 25.70
N PHE A 74 22.82 1.48 25.27
CA PHE A 74 23.34 2.14 24.06
C PHE A 74 24.84 2.36 24.18
N GLU A 75 25.30 2.73 25.37
CA GLU A 75 26.72 2.96 25.69
C GLU A 75 27.62 1.78 25.33
N ASN A 76 27.11 0.55 25.35
CA ASN A 76 27.89 -0.68 25.09
C ASN A 76 27.59 -1.27 23.71
N SER A 77 26.38 -1.04 23.18
CA SER A 77 25.93 -1.64 21.93
C SER A 77 26.11 -0.74 20.71
N GLY A 78 26.07 0.59 20.89
CA GLY A 78 26.07 1.56 19.80
C GLY A 78 24.89 1.40 18.83
N ARG A 79 23.80 0.79 19.30
CA ARG A 79 22.63 0.45 18.48
C ARG A 79 21.44 1.36 18.76
N PHE A 80 20.82 1.84 17.71
CA PHE A 80 19.54 2.54 17.79
C PHE A 80 18.77 2.39 16.47
N TRP A 81 17.49 2.74 16.48
CA TRP A 81 16.62 2.66 15.33
C TRP A 81 16.03 4.02 15.02
N VAL A 82 16.00 4.35 13.73
CA VAL A 82 15.37 5.54 13.20
C VAL A 82 14.06 5.14 12.53
N PHE A 83 12.98 5.84 12.88
CA PHE A 83 11.66 5.68 12.32
C PHE A 83 11.29 7.01 11.64
N PRO A 84 11.50 7.12 10.32
CA PRO A 84 11.20 8.33 9.57
C PRO A 84 9.72 8.73 9.70
N ASP A 85 9.41 10.02 9.53
CA ASP A 85 8.03 10.49 9.62
C ASP A 85 7.26 9.91 8.42
N PRO A 86 6.20 9.10 8.62
CA PRO A 86 5.43 8.50 7.53
C PRO A 86 4.38 9.44 6.92
N ALA A 87 4.23 10.66 7.46
CA ALA A 87 3.27 11.64 6.94
C ALA A 87 3.60 12.10 5.51
N ARG A 88 2.61 12.66 4.81
CA ARG A 88 2.76 13.22 3.45
C ARG A 88 3.15 14.70 3.44
N ASN A 89 3.31 15.32 4.60
CA ASN A 89 3.56 16.75 4.77
C ASN A 89 4.97 17.04 5.33
N THR A 90 5.93 16.25 4.89
CA THR A 90 7.32 16.21 5.34
C THR A 90 8.23 17.19 4.61
N SER A 91 7.73 17.98 3.65
CA SER A 91 8.51 18.99 2.94
C SER A 91 9.21 19.99 3.87
N ARG A 92 8.56 20.35 4.99
CA ARG A 92 9.13 21.19 6.05
C ARG A 92 10.34 20.57 6.78
N LEU A 93 10.52 19.25 6.65
CA LEU A 93 11.64 18.49 7.21
C LEU A 93 12.78 18.30 6.19
N GLY A 94 12.70 18.91 5.00
CA GLY A 94 13.69 18.72 3.95
C GLY A 94 13.46 17.48 3.08
N ASP A 95 12.21 17.02 3.00
CA ASP A 95 11.84 15.87 2.17
C ASP A 95 12.08 16.14 0.67
N ALA A 96 12.80 15.23 0.02
CA ALA A 96 13.10 15.27 -1.40
C ALA A 96 11.85 15.06 -2.29
N ASN A 97 10.81 14.37 -1.81
CA ASN A 97 9.59 14.14 -2.59
C ASN A 97 8.33 14.14 -1.71
N GLY A 98 7.81 15.33 -1.40
CA GLY A 98 6.57 15.49 -0.61
C GLY A 98 5.29 14.90 -1.22
N ASN A 99 5.31 14.38 -2.46
CA ASN A 99 4.17 13.65 -3.03
C ASN A 99 4.18 12.16 -2.67
N ALA A 100 5.37 11.61 -2.38
CA ALA A 100 5.48 10.25 -1.90
C ALA A 100 5.09 10.18 -0.42
N ARG A 101 4.75 8.97 0.05
CA ARG A 101 4.41 8.77 1.46
C ARG A 101 5.67 8.62 2.31
N GLY A 102 5.70 9.36 3.40
CA GLY A 102 6.79 9.42 4.37
C GLY A 102 7.92 10.32 3.93
N PHE A 103 8.91 10.53 4.80
CA PHE A 103 10.10 11.32 4.51
C PHE A 103 11.07 10.62 3.55
N GLN A 104 11.61 11.32 2.55
CA GLN A 104 12.81 10.89 1.81
C GLN A 104 13.92 11.94 1.92
N GLY A 105 15.16 11.50 2.12
CA GLY A 105 16.29 12.42 2.22
C GLY A 105 17.38 11.89 3.13
N THR A 106 18.26 12.79 3.57
CA THR A 106 19.39 12.45 4.43
C THR A 106 19.20 13.06 5.81
N LEU A 107 19.23 12.22 6.83
CA LEU A 107 19.28 12.64 8.24
C LEU A 107 20.72 12.53 8.73
N SER A 108 21.17 13.48 9.55
CA SER A 108 22.55 13.50 10.03
C SER A 108 22.60 13.72 11.54
N GLY A 109 23.57 13.08 12.18
CA GLY A 109 23.81 13.18 13.62
C GLY A 109 25.29 13.04 13.96
N SER A 110 25.58 13.15 15.24
CA SER A 110 26.93 12.91 15.77
C SER A 110 26.88 12.19 17.11
N LEU A 111 28.01 11.61 17.51
CA LEU A 111 28.20 10.99 18.81
C LEU A 111 29.68 10.96 19.17
N LEU A 112 30.01 10.50 20.37
CA LEU A 112 31.37 10.11 20.74
C LEU A 112 31.54 8.58 20.70
N VAL A 113 32.64 8.12 20.10
CA VAL A 113 33.13 6.74 20.20
C VAL A 113 34.45 6.75 20.94
N ASN A 114 34.51 6.12 22.12
CA ASN A 114 35.69 6.17 23.01
C ASN A 114 36.16 7.61 23.30
N GLY A 115 35.23 8.57 23.37
CA GLY A 115 35.51 9.99 23.58
C GLY A 115 35.83 10.78 22.30
N GLU A 116 36.03 10.14 21.15
CA GLU A 116 36.26 10.83 19.88
C GLU A 116 34.95 11.17 19.16
N SER A 117 34.82 12.41 18.69
CA SER A 117 33.65 12.83 17.92
C SER A 117 33.60 12.13 16.55
N LYS A 118 32.45 11.51 16.25
CA LYS A 118 32.11 10.93 14.96
C LYS A 118 30.78 11.48 14.48
N THR A 119 30.60 11.51 13.17
CA THR A 119 29.40 11.91 12.46
C THR A 119 28.81 10.73 11.71
N PHE A 120 27.49 10.70 11.55
CA PHE A 120 26.83 9.67 10.75
C PHE A 120 25.66 10.27 9.97
N SER A 121 25.28 9.60 8.90
CA SER A 121 24.11 9.94 8.10
C SER A 121 23.23 8.73 7.80
N VAL A 122 21.94 8.96 7.62
CA VAL A 122 20.93 7.97 7.25
C VAL A 122 20.22 8.45 6.00
N THR A 123 20.39 7.74 4.90
CA THR A 123 19.67 8.01 3.65
C THR A 123 18.37 7.23 3.63
N VAL A 124 17.25 7.95 3.64
CA VAL A 124 15.90 7.40 3.65
C VAL A 124 15.32 7.40 2.24
N GLN A 125 14.97 6.21 1.76
CA GLN A 125 14.31 5.98 0.48
C GLN A 125 12.79 5.84 0.65
N PRO A 126 12.00 6.02 -0.42
CA PRO A 126 10.56 5.80 -0.34
C PRO A 126 10.22 4.31 -0.17
N GLY A 127 9.07 4.04 0.44
CA GLY A 127 8.47 2.71 0.54
C GLY A 127 8.82 2.00 1.84
N TYR A 128 8.80 0.67 1.78
CA TYR A 128 9.13 -0.19 2.91
C TYR A 128 9.69 -1.53 2.42
N THR A 129 10.35 -2.25 3.32
CA THR A 129 10.96 -3.55 3.05
C THR A 129 9.98 -4.68 3.34
N GLY A 130 9.79 -5.58 2.37
CA GLY A 130 8.90 -6.74 2.49
C GLY A 130 9.56 -8.00 3.05
N SER A 131 10.89 -8.11 3.02
CA SER A 131 11.61 -9.26 3.57
C SER A 131 13.01 -8.89 4.05
N GLY A 132 13.54 -9.62 5.03
CA GLY A 132 14.89 -9.39 5.57
C GLY A 132 15.00 -8.17 6.49
N LEU A 133 16.16 -7.50 6.48
CA LEU A 133 16.43 -6.35 7.34
C LEU A 133 15.50 -5.18 7.00
N GLY A 134 14.75 -4.69 7.99
CA GLY A 134 13.75 -3.64 7.83
C GLY A 134 12.32 -4.14 7.65
N SER A 135 12.12 -5.44 7.39
CA SER A 135 10.78 -6.06 7.45
C SER A 135 10.25 -6.10 8.88
N VAL A 136 8.92 -6.15 9.00
CA VAL A 136 8.23 -6.27 10.28
C VAL A 136 8.44 -7.67 10.84
N GLY A 137 9.05 -7.77 12.02
CA GLY A 137 9.12 -8.99 12.81
C GLY A 137 7.79 -9.30 13.50
N GLN A 138 7.66 -10.55 13.94
CA GLN A 138 6.52 -11.00 14.73
C GLN A 138 6.92 -12.04 15.76
N SER A 139 6.26 -12.00 16.91
CA SER A 139 6.33 -13.02 17.95
C SER A 139 4.97 -13.25 18.60
N LEU A 140 3.87 -12.99 17.89
CA LEU A 140 2.47 -12.97 18.36
C LEU A 140 2.13 -11.75 19.24
N GLU A 141 2.66 -10.56 18.93
CA GLU A 141 2.44 -9.35 19.72
C GLU A 141 0.94 -9.04 19.87
N ALA A 142 0.52 -8.67 21.08
CA ALA A 142 -0.89 -8.40 21.39
C ALA A 142 -1.03 -7.48 22.63
N LEU A 143 -2.19 -6.86 22.79
CA LEU A 143 -2.52 -6.04 23.96
C LEU A 143 -2.43 -6.85 25.26
N GLY A 144 -1.79 -6.29 26.28
CA GLY A 144 -1.69 -6.89 27.61
C GLY A 144 -0.69 -8.06 27.73
N ARG A 145 0.00 -8.42 26.64
CA ARG A 145 0.98 -9.50 26.68
C ARG A 145 2.34 -9.00 27.19
N ALA A 146 2.78 -9.56 28.32
CA ALA A 146 4.07 -9.21 28.94
C ALA A 146 5.29 -9.60 28.08
N ALA A 147 5.15 -10.60 27.21
CA ALA A 147 6.22 -11.13 26.38
C ALA A 147 6.30 -10.47 24.98
N ASN A 148 5.69 -9.30 24.79
CA ASN A 148 5.85 -8.56 23.53
C ASN A 148 7.31 -8.17 23.33
N ASN A 149 7.84 -8.38 22.12
CA ASN A 149 9.18 -7.93 21.76
C ASN A 149 9.14 -6.43 21.40
N PRO A 150 9.77 -5.52 22.17
CA PRO A 150 9.63 -4.08 21.94
C PRO A 150 10.10 -3.63 20.56
N LEU A 151 11.16 -4.23 20.01
CA LEU A 151 11.63 -3.92 18.65
C LEU A 151 10.57 -4.30 17.61
N TYR A 152 9.97 -5.49 17.71
CA TYR A 152 8.93 -5.93 16.78
C TYR A 152 7.70 -5.04 16.89
N VAL A 153 7.29 -4.67 18.10
CA VAL A 153 6.20 -3.70 18.32
C VAL A 153 6.52 -2.37 17.64
N ALA A 154 7.73 -1.83 17.79
CA ALA A 154 8.11 -0.56 17.16
C ALA A 154 8.10 -0.64 15.62
N GLN A 155 8.55 -1.76 15.04
CA GLN A 155 8.45 -2.02 13.60
C GLN A 155 6.99 -2.05 13.13
N GLN A 156 6.12 -2.73 13.88
CA GLN A 156 4.69 -2.85 13.60
C GLN A 156 4.00 -1.49 13.67
N GLN A 157 4.28 -0.72 14.73
CA GLN A 157 3.79 0.66 14.89
C GLN A 157 4.17 1.54 13.70
N GLN A 158 5.44 1.50 13.29
CA GLN A 158 5.90 2.29 12.15
C GLN A 158 5.21 1.85 10.86
N ARG A 159 5.06 0.55 10.63
CA ARG A 159 4.41 0.04 9.42
C ARG A 159 2.93 0.41 9.38
N LEU A 160 2.21 0.33 10.50
CA LEU A 160 0.81 0.78 10.58
C LEU A 160 0.68 2.27 10.25
N ARG A 161 1.52 3.14 10.84
CA ARG A 161 1.53 4.57 10.50
C ARG A 161 1.83 4.81 9.03
N TYR A 162 2.83 4.09 8.48
CA TYR A 162 3.19 4.16 7.08
C TYR A 162 2.02 3.74 6.18
N LEU A 163 1.29 2.69 6.53
CA LEU A 163 0.10 2.28 5.79
C LEU A 163 -1.10 3.19 6.04
N GLY A 164 -0.99 4.20 6.92
CA GLY A 164 -2.04 5.19 7.18
C GLY A 164 -3.09 4.76 8.20
N PHE A 165 -2.87 3.64 8.89
CA PHE A 165 -3.75 3.20 9.97
C PHE A 165 -3.45 4.01 11.23
N VAL A 166 -4.52 4.42 11.89
CA VAL A 166 -4.51 5.27 13.08
C VAL A 166 -5.26 4.58 14.20
N SER A 167 -5.03 5.02 15.43
CA SER A 167 -5.83 4.57 16.58
C SER A 167 -7.28 5.05 16.46
N GLU A 168 -8.19 4.39 17.19
CA GLU A 168 -9.56 4.86 17.36
C GLU A 168 -9.57 6.34 17.84
N GLY A 169 -10.41 7.16 17.21
CA GLY A 169 -10.41 8.62 17.37
C GLY A 169 -9.46 9.37 16.44
N GLY A 170 -8.72 8.67 15.58
CA GLY A 170 -7.93 9.25 14.49
C GLY A 170 -6.50 9.66 14.87
N ALA A 171 -6.07 9.41 16.11
CA ALA A 171 -4.72 9.80 16.53
C ALA A 171 -3.66 8.87 15.90
N PRO A 172 -2.51 9.40 15.44
CA PRO A 172 -1.43 8.58 14.91
C PRO A 172 -0.96 7.54 15.92
N VAL A 173 -0.67 6.32 15.45
CA VAL A 173 -0.04 5.28 16.28
C VAL A 173 1.32 5.79 16.76
N ALA A 174 1.59 5.75 18.06
CA ALA A 174 2.90 6.13 18.61
C ALA A 174 3.94 5.04 18.32
N VAL A 175 5.18 5.42 17.99
CA VAL A 175 6.30 4.48 17.85
C VAL A 175 7.14 4.53 19.12
N ASN A 176 6.98 3.54 19.98
CA ASN A 176 7.63 3.49 21.30
C ASN A 176 7.95 2.06 21.77
N GLY A 177 7.65 1.03 20.97
CA GLY A 177 7.87 -0.37 21.34
C GLY A 177 6.88 -0.93 22.37
N ASN A 178 5.85 -0.18 22.77
CA ASN A 178 4.80 -0.63 23.68
C ASN A 178 3.49 -0.92 22.93
N PHE A 179 2.96 -2.14 23.05
CA PHE A 179 1.72 -2.54 22.40
C PHE A 179 0.50 -2.10 23.23
N GLY A 180 0.16 -0.82 23.10
CA GLY A 180 -1.00 -0.21 23.77
C GLY A 180 -2.30 -0.32 22.99
N THR A 181 -3.38 0.23 23.55
CA THR A 181 -4.72 0.27 22.95
C THR A 181 -4.75 0.95 21.58
N GLY A 182 -3.95 1.99 21.38
CA GLY A 182 -3.86 2.67 20.07
C GLY A 182 -3.26 1.79 18.98
N VAL A 183 -2.36 0.87 19.33
CA VAL A 183 -1.77 -0.10 18.39
C VAL A 183 -2.78 -1.21 18.10
N ASP A 184 -3.38 -1.78 19.15
CA ASP A 184 -4.42 -2.81 19.04
C ASP A 184 -5.56 -2.35 18.15
N THR A 185 -6.04 -1.13 18.35
CA THR A 185 -7.15 -0.60 17.58
C THR A 185 -6.77 -0.46 16.10
N ALA A 186 -5.68 0.27 15.79
CA ALA A 186 -5.17 0.42 14.43
C ALA A 186 -4.93 -0.93 13.74
N LEU A 187 -4.43 -1.93 14.48
CA LEU A 187 -4.17 -3.26 13.98
C LEU A 187 -5.45 -4.00 13.60
N ARG A 188 -6.51 -3.96 14.42
CA ARG A 188 -7.77 -4.61 14.08
C ARG A 188 -8.42 -3.96 12.86
N THR A 189 -8.27 -2.64 12.67
CA THR A 189 -8.68 -1.96 11.43
C THR A 189 -7.91 -2.51 10.23
N PHE A 190 -6.58 -2.63 10.36
CA PHE A 190 -5.74 -3.23 9.33
C PHE A 190 -6.13 -4.67 9.01
N GLN A 191 -6.34 -5.51 10.04
CA GLN A 191 -6.79 -6.89 9.90
C GLN A 191 -8.14 -6.98 9.19
N GLY A 192 -9.09 -6.11 9.54
CA GLY A 192 -10.43 -6.12 8.95
C GLY A 192 -10.41 -5.93 7.44
N ALA A 193 -9.47 -5.12 6.92
CA ALA A 193 -9.34 -4.87 5.49
C ALA A 193 -9.14 -6.15 4.66
N PHE A 194 -8.55 -7.20 5.24
CA PHE A 194 -8.27 -8.46 4.55
C PHE A 194 -8.94 -9.68 5.19
N ILE A 195 -9.96 -9.51 6.04
CA ILE A 195 -10.80 -10.61 6.56
C ILE A 195 -12.11 -10.75 5.76
N GLY A 196 -12.60 -9.70 5.10
CA GLY A 196 -13.86 -9.72 4.34
C GLY A 196 -13.88 -10.59 3.08
N GLY A 197 -12.78 -11.24 2.70
CA GLY A 197 -12.70 -12.05 1.47
C GLY A 197 -13.12 -13.51 1.67
N ILE A 198 -13.70 -14.14 0.63
CA ILE A 198 -14.03 -15.58 0.55
C ILE A 198 -12.80 -16.52 0.74
N ASN A 199 -11.59 -16.01 0.98
CA ASN A 199 -10.37 -16.81 1.01
C ASN A 199 -9.26 -16.19 1.87
N THR A 200 -9.60 -15.75 3.08
CA THR A 200 -8.65 -15.07 3.97
C THR A 200 -8.04 -16.09 4.93
N THR A 201 -6.71 -16.10 5.02
CA THR A 201 -5.97 -16.94 5.98
C THR A 201 -6.13 -16.47 7.43
N GLN A 202 -6.82 -15.34 7.64
CA GLN A 202 -7.18 -14.81 8.94
C GLN A 202 -8.71 -14.84 9.11
N ALA A 203 -9.16 -15.45 10.21
CA ALA A 203 -10.57 -15.69 10.48
C ALA A 203 -11.24 -14.57 11.30
N ASN A 204 -10.47 -13.69 11.94
CA ASN A 204 -10.97 -12.67 12.86
C ASN A 204 -10.01 -11.48 13.04
N THR A 205 -10.56 -10.36 13.49
CA THR A 205 -9.82 -9.16 13.91
C THR A 205 -9.42 -9.28 15.37
N ASP A 206 -8.49 -10.19 15.68
CA ASP A 206 -8.11 -10.54 17.04
C ASP A 206 -7.15 -9.55 17.72
N GLY A 207 -6.54 -8.63 16.95
CA GLY A 207 -5.52 -7.70 17.44
C GLY A 207 -4.19 -8.37 17.77
N ILE A 208 -3.94 -9.58 17.24
CA ILE A 208 -2.70 -10.32 17.41
C ILE A 208 -1.86 -10.23 16.13
N ILE A 209 -0.60 -9.86 16.25
CA ILE A 209 0.34 -9.88 15.11
C ILE A 209 0.93 -11.27 14.98
N GLY A 210 0.12 -12.16 14.40
CA GLY A 210 0.58 -13.45 13.93
C GLY A 210 1.24 -13.37 12.55
N PRO A 211 1.73 -14.51 12.04
CA PRO A 211 2.44 -14.54 10.78
C PRO A 211 1.63 -14.07 9.57
N THR A 212 0.31 -14.32 9.53
CA THR A 212 -0.57 -13.78 8.48
C THR A 212 -0.59 -12.25 8.50
N THR A 213 -0.78 -11.65 9.69
CA THR A 213 -0.84 -10.19 9.83
C THR A 213 0.53 -9.56 9.53
N ALA A 214 1.63 -10.16 9.98
CA ALA A 214 2.97 -9.70 9.65
C ALA A 214 3.28 -9.84 8.15
N GLY A 215 2.84 -10.93 7.52
CA GLY A 215 2.91 -11.13 6.07
C GLY A 215 2.21 -10.00 5.32
N TRP A 216 0.99 -9.63 5.72
CA TRP A 216 0.28 -8.49 5.15
C TRP A 216 0.96 -7.14 5.44
N LEU A 217 1.51 -6.92 6.63
CA LEU A 217 2.26 -5.70 6.93
C LEU A 217 3.48 -5.54 6.02
N ASN A 218 4.05 -6.66 5.56
CA ASN A 218 5.22 -6.74 4.70
C ASN A 218 4.91 -6.86 3.20
N ALA A 219 3.69 -7.26 2.82
CA ALA A 219 3.31 -7.47 1.43
C ALA A 219 3.32 -6.16 0.65
N GLN A 220 3.92 -6.14 -0.55
CA GLN A 220 4.02 -4.93 -1.38
C GLN A 220 2.65 -4.30 -1.72
N ASN A 221 1.60 -5.13 -1.78
CA ASN A 221 0.23 -4.72 -2.04
C ASN A 221 -0.60 -4.54 -0.77
N ALA A 222 0.02 -4.39 0.41
CA ALA A 222 -0.66 -4.08 1.65
C ALA A 222 -1.64 -2.90 1.47
N PRO A 223 -2.84 -2.95 2.10
CA PRO A 223 -3.80 -1.87 1.97
C PRO A 223 -3.21 -0.60 2.58
N ILE A 224 -3.32 0.52 1.88
CA ILE A 224 -3.01 1.84 2.42
C ILE A 224 -4.33 2.53 2.75
N PHE A 225 -4.51 2.93 4.00
CA PHE A 225 -5.66 3.71 4.42
C PHE A 225 -5.44 5.19 4.12
N GLN A 226 -6.34 5.79 3.33
CA GLN A 226 -6.22 7.19 2.92
C GLN A 226 -7.57 7.79 2.53
N GLU A 227 -7.62 9.11 2.50
CA GLU A 227 -8.78 9.87 2.05
C GLU A 227 -8.93 9.79 0.52
N ILE A 228 -10.16 9.68 0.04
CA ILE A 228 -10.50 9.77 -1.38
C ILE A 228 -10.42 11.22 -1.89
N ALA A 229 -9.89 11.41 -3.10
CA ALA A 229 -9.93 12.68 -3.80
C ALA A 229 -10.94 12.61 -4.96
N PRO A 230 -11.82 13.61 -5.16
CA PRO A 230 -12.77 13.60 -6.27
C PRO A 230 -12.06 13.68 -7.64
N THR A 231 -12.70 13.18 -8.69
CA THR A 231 -12.18 13.20 -10.06
C THR A 231 -13.25 13.63 -11.07
N ALA A 232 -12.92 13.63 -12.36
CA ALA A 232 -13.93 13.83 -13.40
C ALA A 232 -14.91 12.64 -13.52
N ALA A 233 -14.58 11.46 -13.02
CA ALA A 233 -15.43 10.27 -13.10
C ALA A 233 -16.39 10.14 -11.92
N TYR A 234 -16.02 10.67 -10.75
CA TYR A 234 -16.84 10.60 -9.55
C TYR A 234 -16.68 11.84 -8.66
N THR A 235 -17.73 12.12 -7.91
CA THR A 235 -17.77 13.10 -6.83
C THR A 235 -17.86 12.40 -5.48
N VAL A 236 -17.50 13.10 -4.41
CA VAL A 236 -17.54 12.58 -3.04
C VAL A 236 -18.41 13.51 -2.21
N SER A 237 -19.41 12.95 -1.52
CA SER A 237 -20.29 13.71 -0.65
C SER A 237 -19.52 14.38 0.48
N ALA A 238 -20.07 15.48 1.01
CA ALA A 238 -19.39 16.31 2.00
C ALA A 238 -19.22 15.66 3.39
N VAL A 239 -19.54 14.38 3.56
CA VAL A 239 -19.57 13.66 4.85
C VAL A 239 -18.16 13.37 5.41
N SER A 240 -18.07 12.97 6.68
CA SER A 240 -16.83 12.55 7.36
C SER A 240 -16.30 11.19 6.90
N GLU A 241 -17.06 10.48 6.09
CA GLU A 241 -16.80 9.09 5.67
C GLU A 241 -16.17 9.05 4.28
N ARG A 242 -14.89 9.45 4.22
CA ARG A 242 -14.12 9.59 2.97
C ARG A 242 -12.83 8.79 2.96
N PHE A 243 -12.63 7.94 3.95
CA PHE A 243 -11.41 7.15 4.05
C PHE A 243 -11.69 5.73 3.58
N ALA A 244 -10.76 5.19 2.82
CA ALA A 244 -10.84 3.79 2.41
C ALA A 244 -9.44 3.21 2.22
N THR A 245 -9.40 1.89 2.04
CA THR A 245 -8.17 1.21 1.61
C THR A 245 -7.83 1.62 0.17
N SER A 246 -6.55 1.60 -0.18
CA SER A 246 -6.08 1.85 -1.55
C SER A 246 -6.73 0.91 -2.56
N TRP A 247 -7.11 -0.30 -2.14
CA TRP A 247 -7.86 -1.26 -2.95
C TRP A 247 -9.25 -0.75 -3.32
N THR A 248 -10.02 -0.30 -2.34
CA THR A 248 -11.34 0.33 -2.52
C THR A 248 -11.23 1.59 -3.38
N LEU A 249 -10.23 2.43 -3.14
CA LEU A 249 -10.05 3.67 -3.91
C LEU A 249 -9.71 3.42 -5.39
N ASP A 250 -8.86 2.43 -5.68
CA ASP A 250 -8.58 2.02 -7.05
C ASP A 250 -9.81 1.42 -7.74
N LEU A 251 -10.62 0.65 -7.00
CA LEU A 251 -11.90 0.13 -7.48
C LEU A 251 -12.88 1.26 -7.82
N ILE A 252 -13.04 2.26 -6.94
CA ILE A 252 -13.86 3.45 -7.22
C ILE A 252 -13.36 4.18 -8.45
N ALA A 253 -12.05 4.40 -8.56
CA ALA A 253 -11.47 5.14 -9.67
C ALA A 253 -11.73 4.44 -11.01
N LYS A 254 -11.40 3.14 -11.12
CA LYS A 254 -11.56 2.37 -12.36
C LYS A 254 -13.02 2.05 -12.66
N GLY A 255 -13.78 1.62 -11.64
CA GLY A 255 -15.20 1.33 -11.75
C GLY A 255 -16.02 2.54 -12.19
N SER A 256 -15.74 3.73 -11.64
CA SER A 256 -16.43 4.96 -12.05
C SER A 256 -16.07 5.40 -13.47
N ILE A 257 -14.82 5.21 -13.92
CA ILE A 257 -14.44 5.48 -15.32
C ILE A 257 -15.26 4.62 -16.29
N LEU A 258 -15.35 3.31 -16.01
CA LEU A 258 -16.12 2.37 -16.82
C LEU A 258 -17.62 2.66 -16.75
N ALA A 259 -18.15 2.94 -15.56
CA ALA A 259 -19.55 3.26 -15.33
C ALA A 259 -19.96 4.54 -16.09
N LYS A 260 -19.13 5.58 -16.02
CA LYS A 260 -19.32 6.83 -16.76
C LYS A 260 -19.25 6.61 -18.27
N ALA A 261 -18.33 5.78 -18.77
CA ALA A 261 -18.29 5.43 -20.19
C ALA A 261 -19.57 4.70 -20.65
N ALA A 262 -20.11 3.82 -19.80
CA ALA A 262 -21.30 3.02 -20.12
C ALA A 262 -22.63 3.80 -20.02
N THR A 263 -22.68 4.86 -19.21
CA THR A 263 -23.95 5.55 -18.87
C THR A 263 -23.95 7.05 -19.13
N GLY A 264 -22.78 7.68 -19.30
CA GLY A 264 -22.63 9.14 -19.32
C GLY A 264 -22.76 9.81 -17.94
N ILE A 265 -23.02 9.04 -16.88
CA ILE A 265 -23.29 9.56 -15.54
C ILE A 265 -22.00 9.60 -14.73
N THR A 266 -21.75 10.72 -14.03
CA THR A 266 -20.70 10.84 -13.01
C THR A 266 -21.20 10.24 -11.70
N GLN A 267 -20.45 9.30 -11.12
CA GLN A 267 -20.86 8.63 -9.88
C GLN A 267 -20.75 9.58 -8.68
N ARG A 268 -21.61 9.39 -7.67
CA ARG A 268 -21.53 10.11 -6.40
C ARG A 268 -21.31 9.12 -5.28
N VAL A 269 -20.08 9.09 -4.75
CA VAL A 269 -19.73 8.29 -3.57
C VAL A 269 -20.29 8.99 -2.34
N THR A 270 -21.26 8.36 -1.68
CA THR A 270 -21.97 8.95 -0.53
C THR A 270 -21.32 8.63 0.80
N ALA A 271 -20.74 7.44 0.93
CA ALA A 271 -20.06 7.02 2.15
C ALA A 271 -18.96 6.00 1.85
N LEU A 272 -17.91 6.08 2.66
CA LEU A 272 -16.81 5.12 2.79
C LEU A 272 -16.63 4.87 4.29
N SER A 273 -15.40 4.80 4.80
CA SER A 273 -15.13 4.74 6.24
C SER A 273 -14.82 6.13 6.82
N THR A 274 -14.99 6.26 8.14
CA THR A 274 -14.40 7.35 8.93
C THR A 274 -12.88 7.27 8.97
N ALA A 275 -12.24 8.36 9.39
CA ALA A 275 -10.79 8.54 9.39
C ALA A 275 -10.00 7.52 10.22
N ASP A 276 -10.64 6.81 11.15
CA ASP A 276 -9.99 5.78 11.99
C ASP A 276 -10.40 4.34 11.64
N GLY A 277 -11.39 4.14 10.77
CA GLY A 277 -11.84 2.81 10.40
C GLY A 277 -12.77 2.13 11.41
N TYR A 278 -13.10 2.76 12.55
CA TYR A 278 -13.75 2.07 13.68
C TYR A 278 -15.27 2.14 13.68
N GLY A 279 -15.86 3.11 12.97
CA GLY A 279 -17.31 3.18 12.86
C GLY A 279 -17.82 4.27 11.94
N SER A 280 -18.93 3.98 11.29
CA SER A 280 -19.83 4.93 10.63
C SER A 280 -21.12 4.96 11.46
N ALA A 281 -21.20 5.91 12.39
CA ALA A 281 -22.45 6.14 13.10
C ALA A 281 -23.43 6.96 12.25
N ALA A 282 -22.94 7.60 11.18
CA ALA A 282 -23.74 8.50 10.36
C ALA A 282 -24.56 7.79 9.28
N ILE A 283 -24.10 6.64 8.77
CA ILE A 283 -24.73 5.93 7.65
C ILE A 283 -25.15 4.51 8.08
N HIS A 284 -24.21 3.57 8.23
CA HIS A 284 -24.47 2.28 8.90
C HIS A 284 -23.20 1.56 9.37
N SER A 285 -23.38 0.64 10.33
CA SER A 285 -22.30 0.03 11.11
C SER A 285 -21.27 -0.80 10.33
N THR A 286 -21.54 -1.11 9.06
CA THR A 286 -20.67 -1.93 8.20
C THR A 286 -19.49 -1.17 7.61
N HIS A 287 -19.58 0.16 7.49
CA HIS A 287 -18.56 1.05 6.91
C HIS A 287 -17.32 1.23 7.79
N ARG A 288 -16.73 0.10 8.17
CA ARG A 288 -15.51 0.00 8.94
C ARG A 288 -14.38 -0.32 7.98
N VAL A 289 -13.16 -0.06 8.41
CA VAL A 289 -11.91 -0.49 7.75
C VAL A 289 -11.70 -0.06 6.29
N GLY A 290 -12.63 0.69 5.70
CA GLY A 290 -12.49 1.24 4.36
C GLY A 290 -12.75 0.25 3.23
N THR A 291 -13.60 -0.75 3.46
CA THR A 291 -13.92 -1.82 2.51
C THR A 291 -15.35 -1.77 1.99
N ASP A 292 -16.04 -0.65 2.18
CA ASP A 292 -17.43 -0.46 1.83
C ASP A 292 -17.56 0.80 0.97
N ILE A 293 -18.46 0.78 -0.01
CA ILE A 293 -18.74 1.91 -0.90
C ILE A 293 -20.25 2.07 -1.01
N ASP A 294 -20.74 3.27 -0.73
CA ASP A 294 -22.09 3.66 -1.15
C ASP A 294 -22.03 4.53 -2.39
N LEU A 295 -22.75 4.10 -3.43
CA LEU A 295 -22.98 4.88 -4.63
C LEU A 295 -24.42 5.36 -4.66
N ALA A 296 -24.64 6.67 -4.64
CA ALA A 296 -25.98 7.22 -4.74
C ALA A 296 -26.70 6.78 -6.02
N THR A 297 -28.00 6.53 -5.90
CA THR A 297 -28.88 6.22 -7.03
C THR A 297 -29.90 7.34 -7.25
N ASN A 298 -30.53 7.37 -8.44
CA ASN A 298 -31.59 8.33 -8.74
C ASN A 298 -32.84 8.03 -7.90
N SER A 299 -33.57 9.07 -7.49
CA SER A 299 -34.77 8.90 -6.64
C SER A 299 -35.88 8.05 -7.27
N SER A 300 -35.92 7.96 -8.59
CA SER A 300 -36.80 7.04 -9.33
C SER A 300 -36.54 5.56 -9.01
N THR A 301 -35.34 5.21 -8.56
CA THR A 301 -34.98 3.82 -8.19
C THR A 301 -35.23 3.51 -6.72
N HIS A 302 -35.66 4.50 -5.90
CA HIS A 302 -35.87 4.34 -4.45
C HIS A 302 -37.21 3.64 -4.14
N ASN A 303 -37.48 2.57 -4.89
CA ASN A 303 -38.65 1.72 -4.79
C ASN A 303 -38.18 0.26 -4.61
N TRP A 304 -39.09 -0.66 -4.30
CA TRP A 304 -38.74 -2.07 -4.02
C TRP A 304 -38.54 -2.94 -5.26
N GLY A 305 -38.70 -2.38 -6.45
CA GLY A 305 -38.89 -3.08 -7.71
C GLY A 305 -40.37 -3.34 -7.99
N ASN A 306 -40.71 -3.42 -9.28
CA ASN A 306 -42.06 -3.74 -9.75
C ASN A 306 -42.08 -4.87 -10.81
N GLY A 307 -40.93 -5.51 -11.06
CA GLY A 307 -40.76 -6.56 -12.06
C GLY A 307 -40.42 -6.02 -13.45
N VAL A 308 -40.22 -4.72 -13.61
CA VAL A 308 -39.86 -4.07 -14.87
C VAL A 308 -38.72 -3.08 -14.64
N THR A 309 -37.52 -3.45 -15.08
CA THR A 309 -36.33 -2.59 -14.99
C THR A 309 -36.51 -1.30 -15.79
N SER A 310 -36.60 -0.18 -15.09
CA SER A 310 -36.60 1.17 -15.66
C SER A 310 -35.22 1.56 -16.21
N THR A 311 -35.16 2.67 -16.96
CA THR A 311 -33.89 3.21 -17.48
C THR A 311 -32.89 3.54 -16.37
N ASP A 312 -33.37 4.10 -15.24
CA ASP A 312 -32.51 4.46 -14.12
C ASP A 312 -31.99 3.21 -13.39
N GLU A 313 -32.84 2.21 -13.17
CA GLU A 313 -32.42 0.92 -12.59
C GLU A 313 -31.40 0.22 -13.51
N ALA A 314 -31.63 0.24 -14.82
CA ALA A 314 -30.67 -0.30 -15.80
C ALA A 314 -29.31 0.43 -15.77
N ASN A 315 -29.29 1.73 -15.47
CA ASN A 315 -28.04 2.47 -15.28
C ASN A 315 -27.31 2.05 -13.99
N VAL A 316 -28.03 1.81 -12.89
CA VAL A 316 -27.44 1.27 -11.65
C VAL A 316 -26.86 -0.13 -11.89
N VAL A 317 -27.56 -0.99 -12.64
CA VAL A 317 -27.04 -2.31 -13.05
C VAL A 317 -25.75 -2.17 -13.85
N LYS A 318 -25.68 -1.22 -14.81
CA LYS A 318 -24.45 -0.94 -15.57
C LYS A 318 -23.31 -0.42 -14.69
N HIS A 319 -23.61 0.39 -13.67
CA HIS A 319 -22.61 0.83 -12.70
C HIS A 319 -22.05 -0.36 -11.93
N ALA A 320 -22.91 -1.24 -11.40
CA ALA A 320 -22.49 -2.46 -10.70
C ALA A 320 -21.59 -3.35 -11.59
N VAL A 321 -22.01 -3.60 -12.82
CA VAL A 321 -21.23 -4.37 -13.80
C VAL A 321 -19.86 -3.73 -14.07
N ALA A 322 -19.83 -2.40 -14.25
CA ALA A 322 -18.58 -1.67 -14.46
C ALA A 322 -17.61 -1.77 -13.27
N PHE A 323 -18.12 -1.82 -12.03
CA PHE A 323 -17.29 -2.05 -10.84
C PHE A 323 -16.77 -3.48 -10.76
N VAL A 324 -17.57 -4.48 -11.13
CA VAL A 324 -17.12 -5.89 -11.19
C VAL A 324 -16.04 -6.08 -12.24
N ASP A 325 -16.21 -5.45 -13.40
CA ASP A 325 -15.30 -5.59 -14.55
C ASP A 325 -14.05 -4.71 -14.45
N ALA A 326 -14.01 -3.80 -13.46
CA ALA A 326 -12.85 -2.97 -13.22
C ALA A 326 -11.66 -3.87 -12.87
N ALA A 327 -10.59 -3.81 -13.67
CA ALA A 327 -9.29 -4.43 -13.37
C ALA A 327 -8.58 -3.65 -12.25
N ALA A 328 -9.23 -3.56 -11.09
CA ALA A 328 -8.78 -2.88 -9.90
C ALA A 328 -7.96 -3.79 -8.98
N SER A 329 -7.24 -3.18 -8.06
CA SER A 329 -6.53 -3.87 -7.00
C SER A 329 -7.47 -4.38 -5.91
N GLY A 330 -8.63 -3.76 -5.66
CA GLY A 330 -9.71 -4.35 -4.89
C GLY A 330 -10.65 -5.18 -5.77
N ARG A 331 -11.49 -6.01 -5.15
CA ARG A 331 -12.57 -6.73 -5.86
C ARG A 331 -13.91 -6.52 -5.19
N VAL A 332 -14.98 -6.49 -5.98
CA VAL A 332 -16.34 -6.59 -5.43
C VAL A 332 -16.52 -7.97 -4.83
N ILE A 333 -16.87 -8.04 -3.54
CA ILE A 333 -17.23 -9.30 -2.86
C ILE A 333 -18.73 -9.47 -2.74
N ARG A 334 -19.49 -8.36 -2.69
CA ARG A 334 -20.95 -8.38 -2.61
C ARG A 334 -21.53 -7.03 -3.03
N PHE A 335 -22.71 -7.06 -3.63
CA PHE A 335 -23.59 -5.87 -3.67
C PHE A 335 -24.78 -6.03 -2.73
N ILE A 336 -25.25 -4.90 -2.19
CA ILE A 336 -26.46 -4.82 -1.38
C ILE A 336 -27.38 -3.75 -1.98
N THR A 337 -28.66 -4.08 -2.13
CA THR A 337 -29.68 -3.13 -2.61
C THR A 337 -31.07 -3.51 -2.06
N SER A 338 -31.93 -2.52 -1.88
CA SER A 338 -33.35 -2.72 -1.54
C SER A 338 -34.28 -2.78 -2.76
N ASN A 339 -33.77 -2.63 -3.99
CA ASN A 339 -34.59 -2.66 -5.21
C ASN A 339 -34.43 -4.01 -5.93
N GLN A 340 -35.53 -4.76 -6.08
CA GLN A 340 -35.53 -6.11 -6.65
C GLN A 340 -35.14 -6.10 -8.13
N ASP A 341 -35.57 -5.09 -8.89
CA ASP A 341 -35.26 -5.00 -10.33
C ASP A 341 -33.77 -4.76 -10.56
N ILE A 342 -33.12 -3.98 -9.68
CA ILE A 342 -31.65 -3.80 -9.67
C ILE A 342 -30.96 -5.11 -9.27
N TYR A 343 -31.42 -5.76 -8.20
CA TYR A 343 -30.87 -7.06 -7.76
C TYR A 343 -30.90 -8.09 -8.91
N ASP A 344 -32.05 -8.27 -9.55
CA ASP A 344 -32.26 -9.24 -10.62
C ASP A 344 -31.41 -8.88 -11.86
N GLY A 345 -31.33 -7.59 -12.19
CA GLY A 345 -30.50 -7.11 -13.30
C GLY A 345 -29.00 -7.37 -13.09
N ILE A 346 -28.49 -7.17 -11.87
CA ILE A 346 -27.09 -7.49 -11.54
C ILE A 346 -26.88 -9.01 -11.58
N HIS A 347 -27.80 -9.79 -11.00
CA HIS A 347 -27.69 -11.25 -10.97
C HIS A 347 -27.66 -11.84 -12.38
N ALA A 348 -28.54 -11.35 -13.26
CA ALA A 348 -28.58 -11.77 -14.66
C ALA A 348 -27.29 -11.43 -15.41
N ALA A 349 -26.71 -10.25 -15.15
CA ALA A 349 -25.49 -9.81 -15.82
C ALA A 349 -24.23 -10.50 -15.27
N ARG A 350 -24.15 -10.75 -13.96
CA ARG A 350 -22.99 -11.28 -13.25
C ARG A 350 -23.41 -12.33 -12.21
N PRO A 351 -23.83 -13.53 -12.64
CA PRO A 351 -24.41 -14.54 -11.74
C PRO A 351 -23.43 -15.09 -10.70
N SER A 352 -22.12 -14.90 -10.89
CA SER A 352 -21.09 -15.30 -9.94
C SER A 352 -20.81 -14.29 -8.83
N VAL A 353 -21.37 -13.08 -8.91
CA VAL A 353 -21.16 -12.04 -7.89
C VAL A 353 -22.18 -12.23 -6.77
N PRO A 354 -21.75 -12.35 -5.51
CA PRO A 354 -22.68 -12.42 -4.38
C PRO A 354 -23.56 -11.16 -4.29
N LEU A 355 -24.84 -11.37 -4.00
CA LEU A 355 -25.82 -10.29 -3.84
C LEU A 355 -26.58 -10.50 -2.53
N TYR A 356 -27.02 -9.41 -1.93
CA TYR A 356 -27.92 -9.41 -0.79
C TYR A 356 -29.06 -8.43 -1.04
N TYR A 357 -30.29 -8.95 -1.01
CA TYR A 357 -31.49 -8.14 -1.11
C TYR A 357 -31.87 -7.63 0.28
N ASP A 358 -31.71 -6.33 0.53
CA ASP A 358 -32.02 -5.72 1.82
C ASP A 358 -33.51 -5.36 1.92
N THR A 359 -34.27 -6.18 2.65
CA THR A 359 -35.70 -5.97 2.91
C THR A 359 -36.00 -4.89 3.96
N SER A 360 -35.00 -4.31 4.63
CA SER A 360 -35.23 -3.26 5.64
C SER A 360 -35.44 -1.87 5.02
N GLY A 361 -34.95 -1.67 3.80
CA GLY A 361 -35.05 -0.40 3.07
C GLY A 361 -33.89 0.54 3.34
N GLY A 362 -32.89 0.10 4.12
CA GLY A 362 -31.69 0.87 4.41
C GLY A 362 -30.88 1.22 3.16
N HIS A 363 -31.03 0.44 2.07
CA HIS A 363 -30.29 0.61 0.82
C HIS A 363 -31.23 0.98 -0.36
N GLN A 364 -32.23 1.84 -0.12
CA GLN A 364 -33.11 2.35 -1.18
C GLN A 364 -32.46 3.46 -2.01
N ASP A 365 -31.65 4.31 -1.37
CA ASP A 365 -31.11 5.53 -1.99
C ASP A 365 -29.67 5.42 -2.51
N HIS A 366 -29.07 4.23 -2.36
CA HIS A 366 -27.74 3.92 -2.82
C HIS A 366 -27.59 2.43 -3.17
N LEU A 367 -26.54 2.12 -3.93
CA LEU A 367 -26.01 0.77 -4.10
C LEU A 367 -24.79 0.63 -3.19
N HIS A 368 -24.87 -0.31 -2.24
CA HIS A 368 -23.75 -0.63 -1.35
C HIS A 368 -22.88 -1.73 -1.97
N ILE A 369 -21.57 -1.53 -1.91
CA ILE A 369 -20.56 -2.40 -2.49
C ILE A 369 -19.58 -2.80 -1.39
N ASP A 370 -19.53 -4.08 -1.08
CA ASP A 370 -18.45 -4.61 -0.26
C ASP A 370 -17.23 -4.90 -1.14
N VAL A 371 -16.07 -4.50 -0.66
CA VAL A 371 -14.78 -4.63 -1.33
C VAL A 371 -13.88 -5.56 -0.54
N GLY A 372 -13.44 -6.63 -1.19
CA GLY A 372 -12.44 -7.52 -0.64
C GLY A 372 -11.02 -7.08 -0.96
N PRO A 373 -10.03 -7.69 -0.29
CA PRO A 373 -8.64 -7.60 -0.74
C PRO A 373 -8.54 -8.03 -2.20
N PRO A 374 -7.48 -7.63 -2.92
CA PRO A 374 -7.21 -8.14 -4.26
C PRO A 374 -7.48 -9.63 -4.32
N THR A 375 -8.33 -10.05 -5.26
CA THR A 375 -8.11 -11.38 -5.82
C THR A 375 -6.68 -11.31 -6.29
N ARG A 376 -5.80 -12.16 -5.76
CA ARG A 376 -4.50 -12.38 -6.41
C ARG A 376 -4.84 -12.81 -7.83
N ILE A 377 -4.75 -11.84 -8.74
CA ILE A 377 -5.18 -11.81 -10.14
C ILE A 377 -6.46 -12.63 -10.42
N THR A 378 -7.58 -11.95 -10.69
CA THR A 378 -8.81 -12.60 -11.21
C THR A 378 -8.46 -13.51 -12.41
N GLY A 379 -8.63 -14.83 -12.24
CA GLY A 379 -8.23 -15.86 -13.22
C GLY A 379 -6.94 -16.61 -12.88
N ARG A 380 -6.28 -16.34 -11.75
CA ARG A 380 -5.09 -17.08 -11.32
C ARG A 380 -5.22 -17.62 -9.91
N THR A 381 -5.09 -18.94 -9.76
CA THR A 381 -4.90 -19.56 -8.46
C THR A 381 -3.58 -19.09 -7.86
N ASN A 382 -3.52 -18.86 -6.54
CA ASN A 382 -2.26 -18.71 -5.81
C ASN A 382 -1.27 -19.74 -6.32
N LEU A 383 -0.07 -19.31 -6.71
CA LEU A 383 1.00 -20.27 -6.85
C LEU A 383 1.16 -20.91 -5.47
N ALA A 384 0.73 -22.17 -5.35
CA ALA A 384 0.95 -22.90 -4.14
C ALA A 384 2.45 -22.80 -3.85
N SER A 385 2.80 -22.35 -2.64
CA SER A 385 4.19 -22.12 -2.20
C SER A 385 4.89 -20.85 -2.66
N ASP A 386 4.15 -19.89 -3.22
CA ASP A 386 4.55 -18.48 -3.20
C ASP A 386 4.17 -17.93 -1.81
N PHE A 387 5.12 -18.03 -0.88
CA PHE A 387 4.97 -17.71 0.53
C PHE A 387 5.26 -16.25 0.83
N ASN A 388 6.08 -15.58 0.02
CA ASN A 388 6.35 -14.14 0.15
C ASN A 388 5.38 -13.28 -0.68
N LEU A 389 4.55 -13.93 -1.50
CA LEU A 389 3.43 -13.34 -2.24
C LEU A 389 3.90 -12.40 -3.35
N ASP A 390 5.07 -12.68 -3.94
CA ASP A 390 5.67 -11.89 -5.01
C ASP A 390 5.36 -12.45 -6.42
N ASP A 391 4.45 -13.42 -6.51
CA ASP A 391 4.05 -14.15 -7.72
C ASP A 391 5.19 -14.98 -8.36
N VAL A 392 6.29 -15.24 -7.63
CA VAL A 392 7.44 -16.02 -8.09
C VAL A 392 7.87 -17.02 -7.03
N VAL A 393 7.60 -18.31 -7.23
CA VAL A 393 8.08 -19.36 -6.31
C VAL A 393 9.60 -19.54 -6.47
N ASN A 394 10.37 -18.95 -5.57
CA ASN A 394 11.82 -18.92 -5.60
C ASN A 394 12.43 -19.14 -4.19
N ALA A 395 13.72 -18.84 -4.02
CA ALA A 395 14.43 -19.12 -2.77
C ALA A 395 13.98 -18.20 -1.62
N GLN A 396 13.38 -17.06 -1.94
CA GLN A 396 12.81 -16.12 -0.98
C GLN A 396 11.57 -16.72 -0.31
N ASP A 397 10.76 -17.47 -1.05
CA ASP A 397 9.67 -18.25 -0.47
C ASP A 397 10.19 -19.31 0.49
N LEU A 398 11.27 -20.01 0.14
CA LEU A 398 11.86 -20.98 1.06
C LEU A 398 12.33 -20.31 2.35
N ALA A 399 12.91 -19.11 2.28
CA ALA A 399 13.30 -18.37 3.46
C ALA A 399 12.08 -18.04 4.34
N VAL A 400 10.96 -17.62 3.73
CA VAL A 400 9.68 -17.41 4.43
C VAL A 400 9.17 -18.74 5.02
N TRP A 401 9.19 -19.83 4.27
CA TRP A 401 8.78 -21.15 4.77
C TRP A 401 9.61 -21.58 5.97
N GLN A 402 10.94 -21.52 5.87
CA GLN A 402 11.86 -21.92 6.95
C GLN A 402 11.66 -21.07 8.21
N GLN A 403 11.41 -19.77 8.02
CA GLN A 403 11.13 -18.85 9.13
C GLN A 403 9.83 -19.19 9.87
N TYR A 404 8.85 -19.78 9.19
CA TYR A 404 7.50 -20.01 9.71
C TYR A 404 7.06 -21.50 9.71
N ALA A 405 7.99 -22.42 9.48
CA ALA A 405 7.74 -23.86 9.45
C ALA A 405 7.32 -24.35 10.85
N GLY A 406 6.23 -25.12 10.91
CA GLY A 406 5.63 -25.61 12.15
C GLY A 406 4.64 -24.63 12.80
N ALA A 407 4.62 -23.35 12.41
CA ALA A 407 3.63 -22.37 12.86
C ALA A 407 2.48 -22.21 11.85
N ASN A 408 2.80 -21.89 10.58
CA ASN A 408 1.78 -21.71 9.52
C ASN A 408 2.05 -22.54 8.27
N PHE A 409 3.24 -23.14 8.18
CA PHE A 409 3.59 -24.00 7.07
C PHE A 409 4.01 -25.37 7.57
N THR A 410 3.51 -26.37 6.87
CA THR A 410 3.71 -27.79 7.13
C THR A 410 4.84 -28.34 6.23
N GLY A 411 5.28 -29.57 6.50
CA GLY A 411 6.17 -30.28 5.58
C GLY A 411 5.55 -30.47 4.18
N SER A 412 4.21 -30.58 4.08
CA SER A 412 3.53 -30.64 2.77
C SER A 412 3.64 -29.34 1.98
N ASP A 413 3.72 -28.19 2.64
CA ASP A 413 3.92 -26.89 1.98
C ASP A 413 5.33 -26.81 1.38
N PHE A 414 6.35 -27.30 2.09
CA PHE A 414 7.71 -27.39 1.55
C PHE A 414 7.82 -28.32 0.34
N LEU A 415 7.18 -29.49 0.38
CA LEU A 415 7.14 -30.39 -0.78
C LEU A 415 6.44 -29.74 -1.97
N THR A 416 5.46 -28.89 -1.72
CA THR A 416 4.78 -28.12 -2.77
C THR A 416 5.70 -27.03 -3.32
N TRP A 417 6.51 -26.39 -2.47
CA TRP A 417 7.53 -25.42 -2.87
C TRP A 417 8.59 -26.06 -3.76
N GLN A 418 9.16 -27.19 -3.34
CA GLN A 418 10.18 -27.88 -4.12
C GLN A 418 9.68 -28.25 -5.52
N ARG A 419 8.40 -28.67 -5.63
CA ARG A 419 7.79 -29.00 -6.94
C ARG A 419 7.51 -27.77 -7.82
N ARG A 420 7.45 -26.58 -7.22
CA ARG A 420 7.11 -25.33 -7.91
C ARG A 420 8.29 -24.34 -7.93
N PHE A 421 9.46 -24.71 -7.43
CA PHE A 421 10.62 -23.82 -7.47
C PHE A 421 10.97 -23.41 -8.90
N GLY A 422 11.13 -22.11 -9.10
CA GLY A 422 11.33 -21.51 -10.42
C GLY A 422 10.03 -21.27 -11.20
N THR A 423 8.86 -21.67 -10.68
CA THR A 423 7.59 -21.25 -11.29
C THR A 423 7.35 -19.80 -10.93
N SER A 424 7.58 -18.92 -11.90
CA SER A 424 6.94 -17.62 -11.91
C SER A 424 5.54 -17.76 -12.50
N GLN A 425 4.61 -16.96 -12.01
CA GLN A 425 3.38 -16.77 -12.74
C GLN A 425 3.79 -15.95 -13.96
N THR A 426 3.91 -16.60 -15.13
CA THR A 426 4.11 -15.88 -16.39
C THR A 426 3.08 -14.77 -16.42
N ALA A 427 3.49 -13.49 -16.48
CA ALA A 427 2.53 -12.40 -16.62
C ALA A 427 1.57 -12.79 -17.74
N ALA A 428 0.26 -12.54 -17.58
CA ALA A 428 -0.67 -12.82 -18.67
C ALA A 428 -0.23 -11.85 -19.74
N SER A 429 0.57 -12.33 -20.68
CA SER A 429 0.85 -11.64 -21.92
C SER A 429 -0.53 -11.19 -22.38
N ALA A 430 -0.70 -9.89 -22.59
CA ALA A 430 -1.91 -9.31 -23.12
C ALA A 430 -2.11 -9.83 -24.56
N GLU A 431 -2.43 -11.11 -24.71
CA GLU A 431 -2.63 -11.81 -25.98
C GLU A 431 -4.00 -11.50 -26.59
N SER A 432 -4.67 -10.43 -26.14
CA SER A 432 -5.91 -9.95 -26.73
C SER A 432 -5.85 -8.45 -27.01
N ALA A 433 -4.84 -8.02 -27.77
CA ALA A 433 -4.86 -6.73 -28.47
C ALA A 433 -4.09 -6.71 -29.81
N VAL A 434 -3.63 -7.85 -30.34
CA VAL A 434 -2.99 -7.94 -31.67
C VAL A 434 -3.92 -8.68 -32.65
N GLN A 435 -5.19 -8.27 -32.72
CA GLN A 435 -6.11 -8.75 -33.76
C GLN A 435 -6.52 -7.66 -34.77
N ASN A 436 -5.99 -6.43 -34.68
CA ASN A 436 -6.26 -5.38 -35.67
C ASN A 436 -5.08 -4.42 -35.86
N VAL A 437 -3.87 -4.92 -36.11
CA VAL A 437 -2.87 -4.13 -36.84
C VAL A 437 -3.05 -4.52 -38.30
N PRO A 438 -3.62 -3.66 -39.18
CA PRO A 438 -3.62 -3.93 -40.61
C PRO A 438 -2.17 -4.10 -41.04
N GLU A 439 -1.81 -5.29 -41.54
CA GLU A 439 -0.50 -5.47 -42.13
C GLU A 439 -0.32 -4.43 -43.24
N PRO A 440 0.81 -3.71 -43.31
CA PRO A 440 1.11 -2.88 -44.46
C PRO A 440 1.10 -3.81 -45.67
N SER A 441 0.11 -3.62 -46.55
CA SER A 441 -0.15 -4.45 -47.73
C SER A 441 1.16 -4.85 -48.40
N SER A 442 1.50 -6.13 -48.31
CA SER A 442 2.65 -6.77 -48.94
C SER A 442 2.69 -6.55 -50.47
N LEU A 443 1.58 -6.12 -51.06
CA LEU A 443 1.50 -5.55 -52.42
C LEU A 443 2.39 -4.32 -52.64
N ALA A 444 2.59 -3.46 -51.64
CA ALA A 444 3.44 -2.27 -51.76
C ALA A 444 4.94 -2.64 -51.86
N LEU A 445 5.38 -3.65 -51.10
CA LEU A 445 6.76 -4.15 -51.17
C LEU A 445 7.03 -4.92 -52.49
N LEU A 446 6.03 -5.65 -52.99
CA LEU A 446 6.13 -6.29 -54.31
C LEU A 446 6.19 -5.27 -55.46
N ALA A 447 5.43 -4.17 -55.37
CA ALA A 447 5.46 -3.09 -56.37
C ALA A 447 6.82 -2.35 -56.40
N CYS A 448 7.43 -2.09 -55.23
CA CYS A 448 8.77 -1.50 -55.17
C CYS A 448 9.85 -2.43 -55.75
N SER A 449 9.71 -3.75 -55.57
CA SER A 449 10.64 -4.74 -56.12
C SER A 449 10.60 -4.78 -57.65
N ALA A 450 9.41 -4.66 -58.25
CA ALA A 450 9.24 -4.65 -59.70
C ALA A 450 9.80 -3.38 -60.37
N LEU A 451 9.78 -2.24 -59.67
CA LEU A 451 10.33 -0.97 -60.19
C LEU A 451 11.86 -0.92 -60.14
N LEU A 452 12.49 -1.59 -59.17
CA LEU A 452 13.95 -1.66 -59.05
C LEU A 452 14.58 -2.68 -60.02
N GLY A 453 13.82 -3.69 -60.46
CA GLY A 453 14.30 -4.72 -61.39
C GLY A 453 14.43 -4.29 -62.87
N ARG A 454 13.77 -3.20 -63.30
CA ARG A 454 13.72 -2.81 -64.72
C ARG A 454 14.91 -1.99 -65.23
N LYS A 455 15.89 -1.64 -64.39
CA LYS A 455 16.99 -0.72 -64.78
C LYS A 455 18.34 -1.40 -65.07
N ARG A 456 18.35 -2.69 -65.43
CA ARG A 456 19.55 -3.42 -65.91
C ARG A 456 19.27 -4.21 -67.19
N SER A 457 19.12 -3.51 -68.31
CA SER A 457 19.22 -4.09 -69.66
C SER A 457 19.35 -2.95 -70.67
N ARG A 458 20.57 -2.46 -70.84
CA ARG A 458 21.10 -1.81 -72.06
C ARG A 458 22.63 -1.90 -71.98
N GLN A 459 23.14 -3.06 -72.36
CA GLN A 459 24.40 -3.26 -73.09
C GLN A 459 24.21 -4.51 -73.93
#